data_AF-C5E118-F1
#
_entry.id   AF-C5E118-F1
#
_cell.length_a   1.000
_cell.length_b   1.000
_cell.length_c   1.000
_cell.angle_alpha   90.00
_cell.angle_beta   90.00
_cell.angle_gamma   90.00
#
_symmetry.space_group_name_H-M   'P 1'
#
loop_
_entity.id
_entity.type
_entity.pdbx_description
1 polymer ?
#
loop_
_entity_poly.entity_id
_entity_poly.type
_entity_poly.pdbx_seq_one_letter_code
_entity_poly.pdbx_strand_id
1 'polypeptide(L)'
;MKKVGYRQSHLVRIIAAAALVGLWWFLSSSELSYTKPEIDYKGDGTQLQNQNQPKPKPTEGASVPGTIMPSMPDQEAKKELGRASWKYFHTLLARFPDEPTEEQRNKLNSFIHLYAELYPCGECSYHFVKMLETNPPQTSSRVTAAMWGCHIHNIVNEYLHKPIYDCSTILEDYDCGCGDGEGKIRDSLKSNKVSLQREGQQGG
;
A
#
# COMPACT_ATOMS: atom_id res chain seq x y z
N MET A 1 6.16 -4.94 -71.66
CA MET A 1 6.25 -6.01 -70.64
C MET A 1 6.70 -5.43 -69.28
N LYS A 2 5.78 -4.97 -68.40
CA LYS A 2 6.08 -4.56 -66.99
C LYS A 2 4.88 -4.73 -66.01
N LYS A 3 3.85 -5.51 -66.34
CA LYS A 3 2.63 -5.64 -65.50
C LYS A 3 2.74 -6.70 -64.39
N VAL A 4 3.70 -7.62 -64.48
CA VAL A 4 3.81 -8.77 -63.55
C VAL A 4 4.43 -8.36 -62.20
N GLY A 5 5.46 -7.50 -62.20
CA GLY A 5 6.12 -7.05 -60.96
C GLY A 5 5.27 -6.13 -60.08
N TYR A 6 4.36 -5.34 -60.68
CA TYR A 6 3.47 -4.44 -59.93
C TYR A 6 2.39 -5.19 -59.14
N ARG A 7 1.84 -6.28 -59.70
CA ARG A 7 0.83 -7.09 -59.00
C ARG A 7 1.43 -7.90 -57.85
N GLN A 8 2.66 -8.42 -58.00
CA GLN A 8 3.34 -9.14 -56.93
C GLN A 8 3.69 -8.22 -55.74
N SER A 9 4.20 -7.01 -55.99
CA SER A 9 4.54 -6.08 -54.91
C SER A 9 3.31 -5.57 -54.15
N HIS A 10 2.18 -5.38 -54.83
CA HIS A 10 0.91 -5.02 -54.18
C HIS A 10 0.36 -6.17 -53.33
N LEU A 11 0.47 -7.41 -53.81
CA LEU A 11 0.01 -8.58 -53.06
C LEU A 11 0.82 -8.77 -51.76
N VAL A 12 2.14 -8.60 -51.83
CA VAL A 12 3.04 -8.70 -50.67
C VAL A 12 2.71 -7.63 -49.62
N ARG A 13 2.41 -6.40 -50.04
CA ARG A 13 2.01 -5.32 -49.12
C ARG A 13 0.68 -5.60 -48.43
N ILE A 14 -0.30 -6.15 -49.15
CA ILE A 14 -1.61 -6.53 -48.58
C ILE A 14 -1.44 -7.65 -47.56
N ILE A 15 -0.63 -8.68 -47.87
CA ILE A 15 -0.35 -9.78 -46.96
C ILE A 15 0.37 -9.29 -45.70
N ALA A 16 1.38 -8.42 -45.84
CA ALA A 16 2.08 -7.85 -44.70
C ALA A 16 1.16 -7.00 -43.81
N ALA A 17 0.29 -6.18 -44.40
CA ALA A 17 -0.69 -5.39 -43.65
C ALA A 17 -1.70 -6.29 -42.92
N ALA A 18 -2.21 -7.33 -43.57
CA ALA A 18 -3.11 -8.30 -42.95
C ALA A 18 -2.44 -9.07 -41.80
N ALA A 19 -1.16 -9.43 -41.95
CA ALA A 19 -0.38 -10.07 -40.90
C ALA A 19 -0.16 -9.14 -39.69
N LEU A 20 0.13 -7.86 -39.91
CA LEU A 20 0.27 -6.88 -38.82
C LEU A 20 -1.04 -6.62 -38.09
N VAL A 21 -2.16 -6.50 -38.82
CA VAL A 21 -3.50 -6.36 -38.22
C VAL A 21 -3.90 -7.62 -37.45
N GLY A 22 -3.60 -8.80 -37.98
CA GLY A 22 -3.83 -10.07 -37.30
C GLY A 22 -2.98 -10.23 -36.04
N LEU A 23 -1.71 -9.82 -36.08
CA LEU A 23 -0.81 -9.84 -34.92
C LEU A 23 -1.26 -8.85 -33.85
N TRP A 24 -1.69 -7.64 -34.25
CA TRP A 24 -2.25 -6.65 -33.33
C TRP A 24 -3.57 -7.14 -32.71
N TRP A 25 -4.45 -7.76 -33.50
CA TRP A 25 -5.68 -8.37 -32.96
C TRP A 25 -5.34 -9.47 -31.96
N PHE A 26 -4.43 -10.39 -32.29
CA PHE A 26 -4.03 -11.50 -31.42
C PHE A 26 -3.42 -10.99 -30.10
N LEU A 27 -2.47 -10.04 -30.18
CA LEU A 27 -1.82 -9.44 -29.00
C LEU A 27 -2.73 -8.48 -28.22
N SER A 28 -3.73 -7.88 -28.86
CA SER A 28 -4.74 -7.06 -28.17
C SER A 28 -5.85 -7.92 -27.54
N SER A 29 -6.05 -9.15 -28.04
CA SER A 29 -7.07 -10.08 -27.54
C SER A 29 -6.56 -11.02 -26.44
N SER A 30 -5.27 -10.97 -26.10
CA SER A 30 -4.80 -11.54 -24.83
C SER A 30 -5.35 -10.69 -23.68
N GLU A 31 -6.58 -10.98 -23.29
CA GLU A 31 -7.13 -10.66 -21.97
C GLU A 31 -6.07 -11.07 -20.94
N LEU A 32 -5.57 -10.10 -20.16
CA LEU A 32 -4.81 -10.40 -18.95
C LEU A 32 -5.73 -11.30 -18.10
N SER A 33 -5.39 -12.58 -17.98
CA SER A 33 -6.07 -13.51 -17.08
C SER A 33 -5.73 -13.12 -15.64
N TYR A 34 -6.33 -12.02 -15.17
CA TYR A 34 -6.60 -11.86 -13.76
C TYR A 34 -7.86 -12.68 -13.51
N THR A 35 -7.68 -13.89 -13.01
CA THR A 35 -8.78 -14.70 -12.51
C THR A 35 -9.49 -13.90 -11.42
N LYS A 36 -10.55 -13.19 -11.81
CA LYS A 36 -11.49 -12.56 -10.88
C LYS A 36 -12.42 -13.68 -10.44
N PRO A 37 -12.34 -14.19 -9.19
CA PRO A 37 -13.40 -15.05 -8.71
C PRO A 37 -14.67 -14.19 -8.69
N GLU A 38 -15.69 -14.65 -9.41
CA GLU A 38 -17.02 -14.07 -9.39
C GLU A 38 -17.62 -14.39 -8.01
N ILE A 39 -17.40 -13.51 -7.03
CA ILE A 39 -18.08 -13.57 -5.75
C ILE A 39 -19.49 -13.01 -5.97
N ASP A 40 -20.45 -13.91 -6.14
CA ASP A 40 -21.88 -13.61 -6.07
C ASP A 40 -22.23 -13.19 -4.64
N TYR A 41 -22.26 -11.88 -4.38
CA TYR A 41 -22.81 -11.33 -3.15
C TYR A 41 -24.34 -11.43 -3.19
N LYS A 42 -24.86 -12.64 -2.98
CA LYS A 42 -26.21 -12.82 -2.45
C LYS A 42 -26.14 -12.89 -0.95
N GLY A 43 -26.45 -11.77 -0.33
CA GLY A 43 -26.83 -11.75 1.07
C GLY A 43 -28.10 -12.56 1.25
N ASP A 44 -28.00 -13.67 1.97
CA ASP A 44 -29.09 -14.15 2.80
C ASP A 44 -28.50 -14.73 4.08
N GLY A 45 -29.02 -14.28 5.21
CA GLY A 45 -28.66 -14.82 6.50
C GLY A 45 -29.30 -16.20 6.67
N THR A 46 -28.58 -17.12 7.30
CA THR A 46 -29.01 -17.95 8.44
C THR A 46 -28.13 -19.19 8.56
N GLN A 47 -27.88 -19.55 9.81
CA GLN A 47 -27.00 -20.57 10.38
C GLN A 47 -27.14 -21.99 9.82
N LEU A 48 -26.05 -22.79 9.87
CA LEU A 48 -25.88 -23.92 10.81
C LEU A 48 -24.64 -24.77 10.49
N GLN A 49 -24.06 -25.31 11.55
CA GLN A 49 -22.86 -26.14 11.61
C GLN A 49 -22.99 -27.44 10.79
N ASN A 50 -21.87 -27.94 10.26
CA ASN A 50 -21.65 -29.40 10.24
C ASN A 50 -20.17 -29.79 10.25
N GLN A 51 -19.81 -30.63 11.22
CA GLN A 51 -18.50 -31.27 11.38
C GLN A 51 -18.45 -32.53 10.52
N ASN A 52 -17.45 -32.65 9.64
CA ASN A 52 -16.71 -33.89 9.29
C ASN A 52 -16.06 -33.74 7.91
N GLN A 53 -14.82 -33.26 7.89
CA GLN A 53 -13.85 -33.59 6.84
C GLN A 53 -12.51 -33.94 7.49
N PRO A 54 -11.80 -34.97 6.98
CA PRO A 54 -10.49 -35.36 7.51
C PRO A 54 -9.49 -34.22 7.31
N LYS A 55 -8.90 -33.79 8.42
CA LYS A 55 -8.01 -32.64 8.56
C LYS A 55 -6.80 -32.78 7.61
N PRO A 56 -6.63 -31.94 6.57
CA PRO A 56 -5.35 -31.84 5.90
C PRO A 56 -4.32 -31.26 6.87
N LYS A 57 -3.12 -31.81 6.83
CA LYS A 57 -1.98 -31.55 7.72
C LYS A 57 -1.59 -30.06 7.63
N PRO A 58 -1.63 -29.27 8.73
CA PRO A 58 -1.27 -27.86 8.67
C PRO A 58 0.25 -27.72 8.70
N THR A 59 0.82 -27.29 7.58
CA THR A 59 2.06 -26.50 7.56
C THR A 59 1.78 -25.28 6.69
N GLU A 60 0.88 -24.43 7.17
CA GLU A 60 0.55 -23.10 6.65
C GLU A 60 0.50 -22.15 7.86
N GLY A 61 0.98 -20.91 7.69
CA GLY A 61 1.43 -19.99 8.75
C GLY A 61 0.57 -19.94 10.00
N ALA A 62 1.21 -19.93 11.18
CA ALA A 62 0.54 -19.85 12.47
C ALA A 62 -0.46 -18.66 12.47
N SER A 63 -1.75 -18.97 12.63
CA SER A 63 -2.79 -17.95 12.75
C SER A 63 -2.63 -17.21 14.07
N VAL A 64 -2.72 -15.87 14.02
CA VAL A 64 -2.77 -15.03 15.22
C VAL A 64 -4.25 -14.81 15.56
N PRO A 65 -4.72 -15.17 16.77
CA PRO A 65 -6.13 -15.03 17.12
C PRO A 65 -6.61 -13.59 17.02
N GLY A 66 -7.73 -13.38 16.33
CA GLY A 66 -8.36 -12.06 16.20
C GLY A 66 -7.75 -11.14 15.14
N THR A 67 -6.85 -11.63 14.29
CA THR A 67 -6.30 -10.86 13.15
C THR A 67 -6.67 -11.49 11.81
N ILE A 68 -6.73 -10.64 10.77
CA ILE A 68 -6.94 -11.08 9.39
C ILE A 68 -5.64 -11.69 8.84
N MET A 69 -4.50 -11.07 9.16
CA MET A 69 -3.19 -11.45 8.62
C MET A 69 -2.55 -12.57 9.44
N PRO A 70 -1.86 -13.54 8.80
CA PRO A 70 -1.13 -14.60 9.49
C PRO A 70 0.15 -14.08 10.13
N SER A 71 0.80 -14.90 10.97
CA SER A 71 2.09 -14.54 11.57
C SER A 71 3.20 -14.36 10.53
N MET A 72 4.13 -13.43 10.78
CA MET A 72 5.30 -13.17 9.93
C MET A 72 6.60 -13.54 10.68
N PRO A 73 7.06 -14.80 10.58
CA PRO A 73 8.21 -15.28 11.37
C PRO A 73 9.57 -14.80 10.83
N ASP A 74 9.68 -14.47 9.54
CA ASP A 74 10.91 -13.94 8.95
C ASP A 74 11.17 -12.52 9.45
N GLN A 75 12.20 -12.37 10.28
CA GLN A 75 12.52 -11.11 10.93
C GLN A 75 13.09 -10.08 9.98
N GLU A 76 13.79 -10.49 8.91
CA GLU A 76 14.38 -9.52 7.99
C GLU A 76 13.33 -8.99 7.03
N ALA A 77 12.48 -9.87 6.49
CA ALA A 77 11.30 -9.47 5.72
C ALA A 77 10.38 -8.56 6.54
N LYS A 78 10.19 -8.84 7.84
CA LYS A 78 9.42 -8.00 8.76
C LYS A 78 10.01 -6.60 8.88
N LYS A 79 11.33 -6.46 9.05
CA LYS A 79 11.99 -5.14 9.12
C LYS A 79 11.88 -4.39 7.79
N GLU A 80 12.11 -5.06 6.67
CA GLU A 80 12.00 -4.45 5.34
C GLU A 80 10.58 -3.90 5.10
N LEU A 81 9.57 -4.72 5.42
CA LEU A 81 8.17 -4.31 5.38
C LEU A 81 7.89 -3.13 6.31
N GLY A 82 8.39 -3.18 7.54
CA GLY A 82 8.28 -2.09 8.52
C GLY A 82 8.82 -0.77 7.99
N ARG A 83 10.04 -0.78 7.45
CA ARG A 83 10.68 0.41 6.85
C ARG A 83 9.86 1.00 5.70
N ALA A 84 9.39 0.15 4.78
CA ALA A 84 8.57 0.60 3.66
C ALA A 84 7.23 1.17 4.12
N SER A 85 6.60 0.49 5.09
CA SER A 85 5.32 0.84 5.69
C SER A 85 5.37 2.18 6.42
N TRP A 86 6.34 2.38 7.30
CA TRP A 86 6.54 3.66 8.00
C TRP A 86 6.84 4.79 7.02
N LYS A 87 7.64 4.54 5.98
CA LYS A 87 7.90 5.54 4.95
C LYS A 87 6.62 5.97 4.24
N TYR A 88 5.79 5.04 3.79
CA TYR A 88 4.51 5.37 3.18
C TYR A 88 3.60 6.12 4.17
N PHE A 89 3.46 5.59 5.39
CA PHE A 89 2.56 6.11 6.41
C PHE A 89 2.88 7.56 6.79
N HIS A 90 4.13 7.85 7.15
CA HIS A 90 4.53 9.21 7.51
C HIS A 90 4.47 10.17 6.33
N THR A 91 4.80 9.71 5.12
CA THR A 91 4.65 10.54 3.90
C THR A 91 3.18 10.88 3.62
N LEU A 92 2.25 9.93 3.82
CA LEU A 92 0.81 10.17 3.70
C LEU A 92 0.34 11.23 4.71
N LEU A 93 0.72 11.10 5.98
CA LEU A 93 0.31 12.01 7.05
C LEU A 93 0.90 13.41 6.86
N ALA A 94 2.17 13.51 6.48
CA ALA A 94 2.83 14.77 6.13
C ALA A 94 2.21 15.44 4.89
N ARG A 95 1.43 14.72 4.09
CA ARG A 95 0.73 15.25 2.91
C ARG A 95 -0.75 15.50 3.09
N PHE A 96 -1.29 15.18 4.26
CA PHE A 96 -2.67 15.49 4.59
C PHE A 96 -2.94 17.01 4.49
N PRO A 97 -4.18 17.47 4.24
CA PRO A 97 -4.49 18.90 4.19
C PRO A 97 -4.25 19.59 5.52
N ASP A 98 -3.82 20.86 5.47
CA ASP A 98 -3.71 21.69 6.68
C ASP A 98 -5.10 21.97 7.28
N GLU A 99 -6.09 22.18 6.42
CA GLU A 99 -7.49 22.39 6.77
C GLU A 99 -8.38 21.34 6.09
N PRO A 100 -8.47 20.12 6.64
CA PRO A 100 -9.22 19.02 6.03
C PRO A 100 -10.74 19.18 6.20
N THR A 101 -11.50 18.80 5.17
CA THR A 101 -12.96 18.65 5.29
C THR A 101 -13.32 17.46 6.18
N GLU A 102 -14.53 17.44 6.75
CA GLU A 102 -15.00 16.30 7.56
C GLU A 102 -14.88 14.96 6.82
N GLU A 103 -15.21 14.94 5.53
CA GLU A 103 -15.06 13.74 4.69
C GLU A 103 -13.58 13.30 4.58
N GLN A 104 -12.64 14.23 4.40
CA GLN A 104 -11.21 13.91 4.36
C GLN A 104 -10.71 13.37 5.71
N ARG A 105 -11.20 13.93 6.82
CA ARG A 105 -10.90 13.45 8.18
C ARG A 105 -11.41 12.03 8.40
N ASN A 106 -12.64 11.75 7.97
CA ASN A 106 -13.25 10.42 8.06
C ASN A 106 -12.50 9.41 7.19
N LYS A 107 -12.10 9.79 5.97
CA LYS A 107 -11.27 8.95 5.09
C LYS A 107 -9.94 8.58 5.73
N LEU A 108 -9.22 9.55 6.31
CA LEU A 108 -7.95 9.28 6.98
C LEU A 108 -8.15 8.36 8.21
N ASN A 109 -9.19 8.63 9.00
CA ASN A 109 -9.52 7.79 10.15
C ASN A 109 -9.80 6.34 9.74
N SER A 110 -10.67 6.13 8.74
CA SER A 110 -10.99 4.80 8.23
C SER A 110 -9.76 4.12 7.61
N PHE A 111 -8.96 4.86 6.85
CA PHE A 111 -7.71 4.35 6.28
C PHE A 111 -6.79 3.81 7.37
N ILE A 112 -6.59 4.53 8.49
CA ILE A 112 -5.69 4.11 9.57
C ILE A 112 -6.18 2.83 10.26
N HIS A 113 -7.49 2.71 10.52
CA HIS A 113 -8.05 1.49 11.12
C HIS A 113 -7.87 0.29 10.17
N LEU A 114 -8.20 0.48 8.89
CA LEU A 114 -7.99 -0.55 7.86
C LEU A 114 -6.51 -0.92 7.70
N TYR A 115 -5.63 0.07 7.77
CA TYR A 115 -4.19 -0.12 7.68
C TYR A 115 -3.68 -1.00 8.84
N ALA A 116 -4.18 -0.80 10.06
CA ALA A 116 -3.85 -1.62 11.21
C ALA A 116 -4.39 -3.06 11.07
N GLU A 117 -5.64 -3.24 10.67
CA GLU A 117 -6.28 -4.55 10.50
C GLU A 117 -5.68 -5.37 9.36
N LEU A 118 -5.22 -4.69 8.31
CA LEU A 118 -4.66 -5.31 7.09
C LEU A 118 -3.13 -5.27 7.04
N TYR A 119 -2.46 -4.95 8.15
CA TYR A 119 -0.99 -4.92 8.17
C TYR A 119 -0.42 -6.35 8.02
N PRO A 120 0.45 -6.64 7.02
CA PRO A 120 0.82 -8.02 6.63
C PRO A 120 1.79 -8.74 7.58
N CYS A 121 1.72 -8.43 8.87
CA CYS A 121 2.33 -9.13 9.98
C CYS A 121 1.26 -9.28 11.07
N GLY A 122 0.74 -10.50 11.27
CA GLY A 122 -0.39 -10.76 12.19
C GLY A 122 -0.16 -10.23 13.60
N GLU A 123 1.00 -10.53 14.21
CA GLU A 123 1.32 -10.02 15.54
C GLU A 123 1.47 -8.48 15.59
N CYS A 124 1.97 -7.87 14.52
CA CYS A 124 2.10 -6.42 14.41
C CYS A 124 0.71 -5.76 14.25
N SER A 125 -0.16 -6.35 13.42
CA SER A 125 -1.56 -5.95 13.23
C SER A 125 -2.35 -6.01 14.54
N TYR A 126 -2.24 -7.13 15.27
CA TYR A 126 -2.87 -7.30 16.58
C TYR A 126 -2.49 -6.16 17.54
N HIS A 127 -1.19 -5.89 17.68
CA HIS A 127 -0.72 -4.82 18.55
C HIS A 127 -1.16 -3.44 18.07
N PHE A 128 -1.16 -3.18 16.76
CA PHE A 128 -1.56 -1.87 16.25
C PHE A 128 -3.05 -1.61 16.47
N VAL A 129 -3.92 -2.59 16.18
CA VAL A 129 -5.36 -2.49 16.46
C VAL A 129 -5.60 -2.18 17.95
N LYS A 130 -4.91 -2.87 18.87
CA LYS A 130 -5.00 -2.58 20.30
C LYS A 130 -4.46 -1.22 20.70
N MET A 131 -3.40 -0.76 20.05
CA MET A 131 -2.85 0.57 20.29
C MET A 131 -3.84 1.68 19.93
N LEU A 132 -4.62 1.50 18.86
CA LEU A 132 -5.63 2.48 18.44
C LEU A 132 -6.79 2.64 19.45
N GLU A 133 -7.06 1.65 20.30
CA GLU A 133 -8.09 1.75 21.35
C GLU A 133 -7.76 2.86 22.38
N THR A 134 -6.48 3.08 22.65
CA THR A 134 -6.02 4.10 23.62
C THR A 134 -5.38 5.32 22.95
N ASN A 135 -5.02 5.23 21.67
CA ASN A 135 -4.39 6.31 20.90
C ASN A 135 -5.14 6.57 19.59
N PRO A 136 -6.38 7.08 19.65
CA PRO A 136 -7.23 7.22 18.47
C PRO A 136 -6.62 8.17 17.43
N PRO A 137 -6.82 7.91 16.13
CA PRO A 137 -6.27 8.74 15.05
C PRO A 137 -6.63 10.21 15.17
N GLN A 138 -5.62 11.08 15.12
CA GLN A 138 -5.83 12.53 15.15
C GLN A 138 -5.79 13.10 13.73
N THR A 139 -6.95 13.50 13.22
CA THR A 139 -7.13 13.87 11.81
C THR A 139 -7.47 15.35 11.62
N SER A 140 -7.26 16.23 12.60
CA SER A 140 -7.74 17.62 12.51
C SER A 140 -6.93 18.52 11.58
N SER A 141 -5.67 18.18 11.29
CA SER A 141 -4.79 18.92 10.37
C SER A 141 -3.61 18.04 9.94
N ARG A 142 -2.84 18.49 8.95
CA ARG A 142 -1.55 17.89 8.57
C ARG A 142 -0.61 17.73 9.77
N VAL A 143 -0.37 18.81 10.51
CA VAL A 143 0.55 18.83 11.64
C VAL A 143 0.09 17.84 12.71
N THR A 144 -1.21 17.89 13.05
CA THR A 144 -1.79 16.98 14.04
C THR A 144 -1.64 15.52 13.62
N ALA A 145 -1.94 15.20 12.36
CA ALA A 145 -1.86 13.84 11.84
C ALA A 145 -0.42 13.32 11.84
N ALA A 146 0.54 14.13 11.36
CA ALA A 146 1.95 13.76 11.33
C ALA A 146 2.54 13.58 12.74
N MET A 147 2.23 14.48 13.67
CA MET A 147 2.67 14.37 15.06
C MET A 147 2.08 13.14 15.76
N TRP A 148 0.80 12.84 15.52
CA TRP A 148 0.17 11.62 16.03
C TRP A 148 0.85 10.37 15.44
N GLY A 149 1.12 10.33 14.14
CA GLY A 149 1.84 9.23 13.51
C GLY A 149 3.23 9.01 14.12
N CYS A 150 3.96 10.10 14.38
CA CYS A 150 5.25 10.05 15.06
C CYS A 150 5.14 9.49 16.48
N HIS A 151 4.13 9.93 17.24
CA HIS A 151 3.88 9.42 18.59
C HIS A 151 3.62 7.91 18.58
N ILE A 152 2.74 7.43 17.69
CA ILE A 152 2.47 6.00 17.51
C ILE A 152 3.75 5.23 17.17
N HIS A 153 4.56 5.75 16.24
CA HIS A 153 5.82 5.11 15.86
C HIS A 153 6.80 5.05 17.05
N ASN A 154 6.81 6.06 17.91
CA ASN A 154 7.63 6.07 19.12
C ASN A 154 7.16 5.07 20.19
N ILE A 155 5.85 4.80 20.31
CA ILE A 155 5.36 3.70 21.15
C ILE A 155 5.91 2.35 20.66
N VAL A 156 5.93 2.14 19.33
CA VAL A 156 6.54 0.93 18.74
C VAL A 156 8.05 0.92 18.99
N ASN A 157 8.75 2.05 18.86
CA ASN A 157 10.17 2.14 19.16
C ASN A 157 10.47 1.78 20.62
N GLU A 158 9.69 2.30 21.57
CA GLU A 158 9.84 1.98 22.99
C GLU A 158 9.65 0.47 23.25
N TYR A 159 8.59 -0.12 22.67
CA TYR A 159 8.32 -1.56 22.75
C TYR A 159 9.47 -2.40 22.18
N LEU A 160 10.09 -1.95 21.09
CA LEU A 160 11.23 -2.60 20.44
C LEU A 160 12.60 -2.17 21.01
N HIS A 161 12.63 -1.39 22.09
CA HIS A 161 13.85 -0.84 22.71
C HIS A 161 14.75 -0.06 21.74
N LYS A 162 14.14 0.69 20.81
CA LYS A 162 14.80 1.61 19.89
C LYS A 162 14.85 3.02 20.50
N PRO A 163 15.81 3.86 20.07
CA PRO A 163 15.82 5.27 20.45
C PRO A 163 14.52 5.97 20.07
N ILE A 164 14.06 6.87 20.93
CA ILE A 164 12.92 7.74 20.64
C ILE A 164 13.32 8.73 19.55
N TYR A 165 12.45 8.88 18.56
CA TYR A 165 12.61 9.84 17.49
C TYR A 165 12.10 11.22 17.91
N ASP A 166 12.85 12.28 17.57
CA ASP A 166 12.40 13.65 17.78
C ASP A 166 11.35 14.04 16.73
N CYS A 167 10.09 14.11 17.15
CA CYS A 167 8.98 14.46 16.28
C CYS A 167 9.02 15.93 15.79
N SER A 168 9.89 16.79 16.33
CA SER A 168 9.92 18.22 15.98
C SER A 168 10.21 18.50 14.49
N THR A 169 10.85 17.57 13.79
CA THR A 169 11.21 17.66 12.37
C THR A 169 10.42 16.70 11.46
N ILE A 170 9.33 16.11 11.96
CA ILE A 170 8.60 15.03 11.25
C ILE A 170 8.10 15.45 9.87
N LEU A 171 7.68 16.71 9.70
CA LEU A 171 7.15 17.21 8.42
C LEU A 171 8.27 17.42 7.39
N GLU A 172 9.44 17.85 7.84
CA GLU A 172 10.61 18.04 6.98
C GLU A 172 11.24 16.70 6.59
N ASP A 173 11.32 15.74 7.53
CA ASP A 173 11.96 14.45 7.29
C ASP A 173 11.16 13.54 6.36
N TYR A 174 9.84 13.74 6.34
CA TYR A 174 8.90 13.05 5.44
C TYR A 174 8.33 13.92 4.34
N ASP A 175 9.04 14.97 3.94
CA ASP A 175 8.69 15.70 2.72
C ASP A 175 8.51 14.72 1.55
N CYS A 176 7.40 14.83 0.81
CA CYS A 176 7.14 13.93 -0.31
C CYS A 176 7.97 14.29 -1.55
N GLY A 177 8.68 15.42 -1.55
CA GLY A 177 9.35 15.96 -2.73
C GLY A 177 8.36 16.39 -3.81
N CYS A 178 7.10 16.64 -3.45
CA CYS A 178 6.08 17.10 -4.39
C CYS A 178 6.20 18.62 -4.53
N GLY A 179 6.31 19.09 -5.77
CA GLY A 179 6.30 20.50 -6.09
C GLY A 179 4.92 21.14 -6.03
N ASP A 180 4.87 22.44 -6.33
CA ASP A 180 3.62 23.08 -6.76
C ASP A 180 3.14 22.55 -8.12
N GLY A 181 2.02 23.06 -8.63
CA GLY A 181 1.40 22.61 -9.89
C GLY A 181 2.29 22.68 -11.14
N GLU A 182 3.49 23.27 -11.04
CA GLU A 182 4.52 23.28 -12.09
C GLU A 182 5.62 22.22 -11.89
N GLY A 183 5.51 21.35 -10.88
CA GLY A 183 6.51 20.35 -10.56
C GLY A 183 7.80 20.93 -9.95
N LYS A 184 7.79 22.20 -9.52
CA LYS A 184 8.92 22.81 -8.82
C LYS A 184 8.74 22.62 -7.33
N ILE A 185 9.72 21.99 -6.67
CA ILE A 185 9.83 22.00 -5.21
C ILE A 185 9.84 23.47 -4.78
N ARG A 186 8.84 23.92 -4.00
CA ARG A 186 8.76 25.31 -3.53
C ARG A 186 10.09 25.69 -2.89
N ASP A 187 10.60 26.90 -3.12
CA ASP A 187 11.91 27.32 -2.59
C ASP A 187 11.99 27.22 -1.06
N SER A 188 10.87 27.35 -0.36
CA SER A 188 10.74 27.11 1.09
C SER A 188 10.89 25.65 1.52
N LEU A 189 10.86 24.70 0.57
CA LEU A 189 10.95 23.24 0.74
C LEU A 189 12.24 22.65 0.12
N LYS A 190 13.07 23.47 -0.55
CA LYS A 190 14.34 23.01 -1.17
C LYS A 190 15.37 22.50 -0.16
N SER A 191 15.15 22.73 1.12
CA SER A 191 16.03 22.30 2.21
C SER A 191 15.36 21.21 3.04
N ASN A 192 15.23 20.00 2.49
CA ASN A 192 15.46 18.73 3.20
C ASN A 192 15.11 17.59 2.25
N LYS A 193 16.14 16.99 1.64
CA LYS A 193 16.02 15.62 1.13
C LYS A 193 15.42 14.79 2.27
N VAL A 194 14.39 13.99 2.00
CA VAL A 194 13.92 12.93 2.90
C VAL A 194 15.13 12.26 3.51
N SER A 195 15.39 12.57 4.77
CA SER A 195 16.57 12.06 5.43
C SER A 195 16.16 10.77 6.12
N LEU A 196 16.00 9.71 5.32
CA LEU A 196 15.83 8.32 5.82
C LEU A 196 16.97 7.87 6.77
N GLN A 197 17.97 8.73 6.97
CA GLN A 197 19.15 8.56 7.83
C GLN A 197 18.99 9.24 9.20
N ARG A 198 18.06 10.20 9.39
CA ARG A 198 17.80 10.81 10.71
C ARG A 198 16.97 9.89 11.60
N GLU A 199 16.08 9.13 10.98
CA GLU A 199 15.47 7.97 11.62
C GLU A 199 16.43 6.77 11.60
N GLY A 200 16.59 6.11 12.76
CA GLY A 200 17.33 4.85 12.82
C GLY A 200 16.72 3.76 11.93
N GLN A 201 17.40 2.63 11.75
CA GLN A 201 16.81 1.52 10.99
C GLN A 201 15.52 1.02 11.66
N GLN A 202 14.39 1.35 11.04
CA GLN A 202 13.09 0.93 11.53
C GLN A 202 12.93 -0.59 11.51
N GLY A 203 12.33 -1.10 12.58
CA GLY A 203 11.85 -2.48 12.65
C GLY A 203 10.45 -2.58 12.04
N GLY A 204 9.96 -3.81 11.91
CA GLY A 204 8.53 -4.04 11.66
C GLY A 204 7.74 -4.10 12.94
#